data_AF-A0A430M8S9-F1
#
_entry.id   AF-A0A430M8S9-F1
#
_cell.length_a   1.000
_cell.length_b   1.000
_cell.length_c   1.000
_cell.angle_alpha   90.00
_cell.angle_beta   90.00
_cell.angle_gamma   90.00
#
_symmetry.space_group_name_H-M   'P 1'
#
loop_
_entity.id
_entity.type
_entity.pdbx_description
1 polymer ?
#
loop_
_entity_poly.entity_id
_entity_poly.type
_entity_poly.pdbx_seq_one_letter_code
_entity_poly.pdbx_strand_id
1 'polypeptide(L)'
;MTNSTPTLFQPPDNVVAPSAIPFAEGWHESRALSLKDIKDIVAAFADSARHAVEAGFDIIEIHGAYGYLLNEFLSPLTNRRMDEYGGSFENRTRFLLEVVKAIRAVIPNGMPLFVRVSAIEWMEHIAEPGQAEQTWDLAQTIRLAKLLPDLGVDLLDVVSGGDNPAKRIESDKYAQVRLAGRIREAVQREAKTLLLGAGGMISEANMAKVIV
;
A
#
# COMPACT_ATOMS: atom_id res chain seq x y z
N MET A 1 -0.37 -14.20 44.33
CA MET A 1 0.56 -13.28 43.65
C MET A 1 0.94 -13.92 42.31
N THR A 2 0.18 -13.61 41.27
CA THR A 2 0.51 -14.02 39.90
C THR A 2 1.31 -12.87 39.29
N ASN A 3 2.63 -13.00 39.30
CA ASN A 3 3.52 -12.11 38.55
C ASN A 3 3.27 -12.33 37.06
N SER A 4 2.35 -11.57 36.49
CA SER A 4 2.29 -11.36 35.04
C SER A 4 3.47 -10.49 34.67
N THR A 5 4.46 -11.08 34.00
CA THR A 5 5.52 -10.35 33.30
C THR A 5 4.89 -9.24 32.47
N PRO A 6 5.26 -7.96 32.64
CA PRO A 6 4.73 -6.90 31.80
C PRO A 6 5.15 -7.20 30.36
N THR A 7 4.20 -7.41 29.46
CA THR A 7 4.47 -7.45 28.03
C THR A 7 5.05 -6.09 27.66
N LEU A 8 6.31 -6.07 27.21
CA LEU A 8 7.12 -4.88 26.91
C LEU A 8 6.56 -3.98 25.79
N PHE A 9 5.39 -4.31 25.23
CA PHE A 9 4.70 -3.51 24.24
C PHE A 9 3.22 -3.43 24.63
N GLN A 10 2.83 -2.33 25.27
CA GLN A 10 1.45 -1.88 25.20
C GLN A 10 1.33 -1.11 23.88
N PRO A 11 0.53 -1.58 22.92
CA PRO A 11 0.32 -0.82 21.71
C PRO A 11 -0.39 0.48 22.04
N PRO A 12 -0.18 1.51 21.21
CA PRO A 12 -0.75 2.82 21.46
C PRO A 12 -2.27 2.74 21.56
N ASP A 13 -2.85 3.46 22.53
CA ASP A 13 -4.29 3.49 22.84
C ASP A 13 -5.16 4.09 21.70
N ASN A 14 -4.59 4.35 20.52
CA ASN A 14 -5.25 5.06 19.42
C ASN A 14 -4.73 4.59 18.05
N VAL A 15 -4.59 3.27 17.85
CA VAL A 15 -4.43 2.72 16.50
C VAL A 15 -5.68 3.05 15.68
N VAL A 16 -5.48 3.47 14.43
CA VAL A 16 -6.56 3.89 13.53
C VAL A 16 -6.56 3.04 12.26
N ALA A 17 -7.73 2.88 11.67
CA ALA A 17 -7.96 2.06 10.48
C ALA A 17 -9.12 2.62 9.64
N PRO A 18 -9.32 2.17 8.39
CA PRO A 18 -10.53 2.50 7.62
C PRO A 18 -11.81 2.00 8.31
N SER A 19 -11.76 0.85 8.98
CA SER A 19 -12.88 0.22 9.69
C SER A 19 -12.41 -0.37 11.01
N ALA A 20 -13.30 -0.49 12.00
CA ALA A 20 -12.98 -1.05 13.31
C ALA A 20 -12.93 -2.59 13.26
N ILE A 21 -11.93 -3.11 12.55
CA ILE A 21 -11.70 -4.54 12.35
C ILE A 21 -10.26 -4.84 12.81
N PRO A 22 -10.06 -5.69 13.83
CA PRO A 22 -8.72 -6.06 14.27
C PRO A 22 -8.02 -6.92 13.22
N PHE A 23 -6.69 -6.84 13.17
CA PHE A 23 -5.88 -7.62 12.23
C PHE A 23 -6.06 -9.14 12.38
N ALA A 24 -6.17 -9.63 13.63
CA ALA A 24 -6.46 -11.01 13.94
C ALA A 24 -7.16 -11.13 15.31
N GLU A 25 -7.67 -12.30 15.65
CA GLU A 25 -8.23 -12.57 16.97
C GLU A 25 -7.20 -12.30 18.08
N GLY A 26 -7.62 -11.61 19.13
CA GLY A 26 -6.75 -11.21 20.26
C GLY A 26 -5.81 -10.03 19.97
N TRP A 27 -5.84 -9.45 18.76
CA TRP A 27 -5.16 -8.20 18.47
C TRP A 27 -5.96 -6.99 18.95
N HIS A 28 -5.26 -5.88 19.08
CA HIS A 28 -5.83 -4.62 19.54
C HIS A 28 -6.86 -4.07 18.57
N GLU A 29 -7.90 -3.47 19.13
CA GLU A 29 -8.92 -2.81 18.33
C GLU A 29 -8.37 -1.53 17.70
N SER A 30 -8.70 -1.32 16.44
CA SER A 30 -8.42 -0.07 15.73
C SER A 30 -9.68 0.79 15.71
N ARG A 31 -9.52 2.09 15.94
CA ARG A 31 -10.61 3.06 15.79
C ARG A 31 -10.81 3.40 14.31
N ALA A 32 -12.05 3.31 13.82
CA ALA A 32 -12.38 3.74 12.47
C ALA A 32 -12.15 5.26 12.30
N LEU A 33 -11.46 5.66 11.24
CA LEU A 33 -11.18 7.06 10.94
C LEU A 33 -12.46 7.83 10.56
N SER A 34 -12.60 9.05 11.08
CA SER A 34 -13.58 10.02 10.56
C SER A 34 -13.09 10.65 9.25
N LEU A 35 -13.97 11.30 8.49
CA LEU A 35 -13.56 12.08 7.30
C LEU A 35 -12.58 13.21 7.66
N LYS A 36 -12.72 13.77 8.86
CA LYS A 36 -11.78 14.78 9.36
C LYS A 36 -10.40 14.14 9.62
N ASP A 37 -10.38 12.97 10.26
CA ASP A 37 -9.13 12.27 10.56
C ASP A 37 -8.37 11.92 9.27
N ILE A 38 -9.07 11.47 8.22
CA ILE A 38 -8.47 11.20 6.91
C ILE A 38 -7.80 12.47 6.36
N LYS A 39 -8.49 13.61 6.37
CA LYS A 39 -7.95 14.90 5.91
C LYS A 39 -6.75 15.36 6.74
N ASP A 40 -6.82 15.21 8.06
CA ASP A 40 -5.73 15.54 8.97
C ASP A 40 -4.49 14.67 8.67
N ILE A 41 -4.68 13.38 8.36
CA ILE A 41 -3.58 12.46 8.00
C ILE A 41 -2.99 12.81 6.63
N VAL A 42 -3.81 13.16 5.63
CA VAL A 42 -3.31 13.66 4.33
C VAL A 42 -2.40 14.87 4.53
N ALA A 43 -2.82 15.83 5.38
CA ALA A 43 -2.00 16.99 5.71
C ALA A 43 -0.70 16.58 6.43
N ALA A 44 -0.77 15.64 7.37
CA ALA A 44 0.40 15.14 8.08
C ALA A 44 1.42 14.45 7.16
N PHE A 45 0.98 13.74 6.11
CA PHE A 45 1.86 13.21 5.08
C PHE A 45 2.58 14.31 4.30
N ALA A 46 1.87 15.37 3.91
CA ALA A 46 2.48 16.52 3.24
C ALA A 46 3.49 17.23 4.14
N ASP A 47 3.15 17.48 5.40
CA ASP A 47 4.07 18.09 6.37
C ASP A 47 5.33 17.23 6.59
N SER A 48 5.16 15.92 6.66
CA SER A 48 6.29 14.97 6.78
C SER A 48 7.20 15.00 5.56
N ALA A 49 6.63 15.06 4.35
CA ALA A 49 7.39 15.19 3.12
C ALA A 49 8.15 16.53 3.04
N ARG A 50 7.54 17.64 3.47
CA ARG A 50 8.22 18.94 3.59
C ARG A 50 9.43 18.85 4.53
N HIS A 51 9.26 18.25 5.71
CA HIS A 51 10.37 18.06 6.65
C HIS A 51 11.48 17.16 6.07
N ALA A 52 11.13 16.12 5.31
CA ALA A 52 12.13 15.27 4.65
C ALA A 52 12.93 16.05 3.60
N VAL A 53 12.28 16.91 2.81
CA VAL A 53 12.98 17.80 1.86
C VAL A 53 13.91 18.77 2.59
N GLU A 54 13.45 19.40 3.67
CA GLU A 54 14.26 20.31 4.48
C GLU A 54 15.47 19.61 5.12
N ALA A 55 15.32 18.34 5.48
CA ALA A 55 16.40 17.50 5.99
C ALA A 55 17.39 17.04 4.91
N GLY A 56 17.11 17.27 3.62
CA GLY A 56 17.99 16.95 2.51
C GLY A 56 17.84 15.54 1.95
N PHE A 57 16.70 14.88 2.14
CA PHE A 57 16.41 13.62 1.44
C PHE A 57 16.23 13.87 -0.07
N ASP A 58 16.76 12.96 -0.90
CA ASP A 58 16.68 13.05 -2.37
C ASP A 58 15.41 12.41 -2.96
N ILE A 59 14.76 11.49 -2.23
CA ILE A 59 13.62 10.69 -2.70
C ILE A 59 12.58 10.58 -1.58
N ILE A 60 11.30 10.62 -1.94
CA ILE A 60 10.19 10.28 -1.03
C ILE A 60 9.51 9.00 -1.51
N GLU A 61 9.32 8.03 -0.62
CA GLU A 61 8.51 6.83 -0.87
C GLU A 61 7.29 6.80 0.05
N ILE A 62 6.10 6.69 -0.54
CA ILE A 62 4.83 6.54 0.19
C ILE A 62 4.61 5.05 0.47
N HIS A 63 4.52 4.69 1.74
CA HIS A 63 4.27 3.32 2.15
C HIS A 63 2.76 2.97 2.12
N GLY A 64 2.32 2.27 1.07
CA GLY A 64 0.96 1.76 0.89
C GLY A 64 0.89 0.24 0.76
N ALA A 65 1.66 -0.48 1.57
CA ALA A 65 1.80 -1.94 1.50
C ALA A 65 1.72 -2.60 2.89
N TYR A 66 1.83 -3.94 2.93
CA TYR A 66 2.00 -4.76 4.14
C TYR A 66 0.95 -4.57 5.24
N GLY A 67 -0.31 -4.34 4.88
CA GLY A 67 -1.38 -4.17 5.86
C GLY A 67 -1.32 -2.88 6.70
N TYR A 68 -0.45 -1.92 6.37
CA TYR A 68 -0.48 -0.61 7.02
C TYR A 68 -1.62 0.26 6.47
N LEU A 69 -1.86 1.40 7.13
CA LEU A 69 -3.05 2.23 6.92
C LEU A 69 -3.48 2.44 5.46
N LEU A 70 -2.58 2.90 4.58
CA LEU A 70 -2.94 3.15 3.17
C LEU A 70 -3.32 1.85 2.44
N ASN A 71 -2.63 0.75 2.74
CA ASN A 71 -2.96 -0.57 2.20
C ASN A 71 -4.28 -1.10 2.75
N GLU A 72 -4.61 -0.83 4.02
CA GLU A 72 -5.91 -1.18 4.57
C GLU A 72 -7.05 -0.51 3.80
N PHE A 73 -6.90 0.76 3.40
CA PHE A 73 -7.91 1.44 2.57
C PHE A 73 -8.06 0.80 1.18
N LEU A 74 -6.97 0.31 0.59
CA LEU A 74 -7.02 -0.40 -0.69
C LEU A 74 -7.79 -1.71 -0.56
N SER A 75 -7.60 -2.45 0.53
CA SER A 75 -8.18 -3.78 0.67
C SER A 75 -9.69 -3.76 0.96
N PRO A 76 -10.52 -4.49 0.20
CA PRO A 76 -11.93 -4.71 0.55
C PRO A 76 -12.09 -5.58 1.80
N LEU A 77 -11.04 -6.28 2.27
CA LEU A 77 -11.10 -7.12 3.46
C LEU A 77 -11.11 -6.27 4.74
N THR A 78 -10.29 -5.23 4.78
CA THR A 78 -10.11 -4.35 5.95
C THR A 78 -10.87 -3.03 5.81
N ASN A 79 -11.17 -2.57 4.58
CA ASN A 79 -12.00 -1.40 4.34
C ASN A 79 -13.45 -1.77 4.04
N ARG A 80 -14.30 -1.71 5.08
CA ARG A 80 -15.75 -1.91 5.01
C ARG A 80 -16.54 -0.59 5.07
N ARG A 81 -15.90 0.53 4.72
CA ARG A 81 -16.58 1.84 4.72
C ARG A 81 -17.65 1.90 3.64
N MET A 82 -18.70 2.67 3.92
CA MET A 82 -19.82 2.92 3.00
C MET A 82 -19.84 4.36 2.49
N ASP A 83 -18.82 5.15 2.79
CA ASP A 83 -18.66 6.53 2.32
C ASP A 83 -17.75 6.61 1.09
N GLU A 84 -17.32 7.83 0.74
CA GLU A 84 -16.47 8.09 -0.42
C GLU A 84 -15.07 7.44 -0.36
N TYR A 85 -14.70 6.82 0.76
CA TYR A 85 -13.43 6.13 0.95
C TYR A 85 -13.54 4.61 1.00
N GLY A 86 -14.71 4.00 0.74
CA GLY A 86 -14.88 2.54 0.67
C GLY A 86 -15.82 2.05 -0.43
N GLY A 87 -15.93 0.72 -0.55
CA GLY A 87 -16.71 0.07 -1.59
C GLY A 87 -15.94 -0.06 -2.91
N SER A 88 -16.21 0.82 -3.87
CA SER A 88 -15.62 0.71 -5.22
C SER A 88 -14.10 0.90 -5.21
N PHE A 89 -13.43 0.42 -6.26
CA PHE A 89 -12.02 0.68 -6.51
C PHE A 89 -11.66 2.18 -6.42
N GLU A 90 -12.47 3.06 -7.01
CA GLU A 90 -12.23 4.51 -7.03
C GLU A 90 -12.27 5.10 -5.61
N ASN A 91 -13.20 4.62 -4.78
CA ASN A 91 -13.30 5.07 -3.39
C ASN A 91 -12.18 4.50 -2.52
N ARG A 92 -11.85 3.21 -2.65
CA ARG A 92 -10.77 2.56 -1.89
C ARG A 92 -9.40 3.13 -2.21
N THR A 93 -9.16 3.53 -3.46
CA THR A 93 -7.90 4.18 -3.87
C THR A 93 -7.84 5.67 -3.54
N ARG A 94 -8.97 6.32 -3.26
CA ARG A 94 -9.06 7.78 -3.05
C ARG A 94 -8.04 8.31 -2.04
N PHE A 95 -7.95 7.68 -0.88
CA PHE A 95 -7.06 8.16 0.19
C PHE A 95 -5.59 8.14 -0.22
N LEU A 96 -5.12 7.05 -0.85
CA LEU A 96 -3.76 6.97 -1.38
C LEU A 96 -3.51 8.06 -2.43
N LEU A 97 -4.45 8.28 -3.35
CA LEU A 97 -4.30 9.30 -4.40
C LEU A 97 -4.33 10.73 -3.83
N GLU A 98 -5.07 10.97 -2.75
CA GLU A 98 -5.05 12.25 -2.02
C GLU A 98 -3.70 12.48 -1.34
N VAL A 99 -3.13 11.46 -0.70
CA VAL A 99 -1.77 11.52 -0.12
C VAL A 99 -0.71 11.79 -1.20
N VAL A 100 -0.77 11.10 -2.33
CA VAL A 100 0.14 11.34 -3.48
C VAL A 100 0.07 12.81 -3.92
N LYS A 101 -1.14 13.34 -4.14
CA LYS A 101 -1.34 14.74 -4.56
C LYS A 101 -0.84 15.73 -3.53
N ALA A 102 -1.12 15.49 -2.25
CA ALA A 102 -0.70 16.38 -1.16
C ALA A 102 0.82 16.43 -1.01
N ILE A 103 1.50 15.28 -1.07
CA ILE A 103 2.96 15.22 -1.06
C ILE A 103 3.53 15.89 -2.31
N ARG A 104 3.03 15.54 -3.49
CA ARG A 104 3.54 16.10 -4.75
C ARG A 104 3.48 17.62 -4.80
N ALA A 105 2.47 18.23 -4.16
CA ALA A 105 2.29 19.68 -4.07
C ALA A 105 3.34 20.41 -3.20
N VAL A 106 4.04 19.70 -2.30
CA VAL A 106 4.97 20.31 -1.34
C VAL A 106 6.43 19.92 -1.55
N ILE A 107 6.72 18.91 -2.37
CA ILE A 107 8.09 18.48 -2.69
C ILE A 107 8.59 19.11 -4.01
N PRO A 108 9.90 19.42 -4.16
CA PRO A 108 10.46 20.10 -5.34
C PRO A 108 10.11 19.44 -6.66
N ASN A 109 9.81 20.24 -7.68
CA ASN A 109 9.51 19.72 -9.02
C ASN A 109 10.67 18.85 -9.53
N GLY A 110 10.35 17.66 -10.04
CA GLY A 110 11.34 16.67 -10.50
C GLY A 110 12.00 15.83 -9.41
N MET A 111 11.73 16.09 -8.11
CA MET A 111 12.13 15.17 -7.04
C MET A 111 11.39 13.84 -7.19
N PRO A 112 12.07 12.68 -7.20
CA PRO A 112 11.43 11.39 -7.35
C PRO A 112 10.42 11.11 -6.24
N LEU A 113 9.20 10.73 -6.66
CA LEU A 113 8.13 10.31 -5.77
C LEU A 113 7.77 8.85 -6.06
N PHE A 114 7.99 7.99 -5.08
CA PHE A 114 7.71 6.56 -5.17
C PHE A 114 6.46 6.20 -4.38
N VAL A 115 5.77 5.15 -4.81
CA VAL A 115 4.70 4.52 -4.05
C VAL A 115 5.02 3.04 -3.91
N ARG A 116 4.95 2.50 -2.70
CA ARG A 116 5.10 1.06 -2.44
C ARG A 116 3.74 0.42 -2.20
N VAL A 117 3.44 -0.70 -2.88
CA VAL A 117 2.15 -1.41 -2.73
C VAL A 117 2.31 -2.92 -2.60
N SER A 118 1.41 -3.54 -1.83
CA SER A 118 1.17 -4.97 -1.93
C SER A 118 0.33 -5.24 -3.17
N ALA A 119 0.95 -5.81 -4.22
CA ALA A 119 0.28 -6.02 -5.50
C ALA A 119 -0.85 -7.05 -5.46
N ILE A 120 -0.75 -8.01 -4.54
CA ILE A 120 -1.77 -9.01 -4.21
C ILE A 120 -1.71 -9.36 -2.72
N GLU A 121 -2.83 -9.81 -2.16
CA GLU A 121 -2.96 -10.19 -0.74
C GLU A 121 -2.77 -11.68 -0.46
N TRP A 122 -2.77 -12.52 -1.50
CA TRP A 122 -2.77 -13.99 -1.41
C TRP A 122 -4.02 -14.56 -0.70
N MET A 123 -5.17 -13.95 -0.98
CA MET A 123 -6.47 -14.26 -0.39
C MET A 123 -7.47 -14.80 -1.43
N GLU A 124 -7.04 -15.18 -2.62
CA GLU A 124 -7.90 -15.65 -3.71
C GLU A 124 -8.75 -16.88 -3.33
N HIS A 125 -8.28 -17.65 -2.35
CA HIS A 125 -8.97 -18.83 -1.82
C HIS A 125 -10.26 -18.54 -1.05
N ILE A 126 -10.50 -17.28 -0.66
CA ILE A 126 -11.78 -16.85 -0.04
C ILE A 126 -12.71 -16.16 -1.05
N ALA A 127 -12.24 -15.90 -2.27
CA ALA A 127 -13.05 -15.21 -3.27
C ALA A 127 -14.09 -16.18 -3.86
N GLU A 128 -15.36 -15.81 -3.77
CA GLU A 128 -16.44 -16.54 -4.42
C GLU A 128 -16.48 -16.30 -5.94
N PRO A 129 -16.67 -17.35 -6.77
CA PRO A 129 -16.84 -17.18 -8.21
C PRO A 129 -17.98 -16.24 -8.58
N GLY A 130 -17.74 -15.32 -9.51
CA GLY A 130 -18.75 -14.38 -10.01
C GLY A 130 -18.93 -13.11 -9.17
N GLN A 131 -18.23 -12.99 -8.03
CA GLN A 131 -18.19 -11.77 -7.23
C GLN A 131 -16.85 -11.03 -7.47
N ALA A 132 -16.92 -9.77 -7.90
CA ALA A 132 -15.75 -8.96 -8.19
C ALA A 132 -15.18 -8.28 -6.93
N GLU A 133 -13.86 -8.03 -6.93
CA GLU A 133 -13.17 -7.17 -5.95
C GLU A 133 -13.40 -7.56 -4.47
N GLN A 134 -13.46 -8.85 -4.16
CA GLN A 134 -13.55 -9.36 -2.78
C GLN A 134 -12.21 -9.31 -2.02
N THR A 135 -11.10 -9.22 -2.74
CA THR A 135 -9.73 -9.06 -2.25
C THR A 135 -9.01 -8.01 -3.10
N TRP A 136 -7.85 -7.54 -2.67
CA TRP A 136 -6.95 -6.76 -3.52
C TRP A 136 -6.09 -7.68 -4.38
N ASP A 137 -6.21 -7.52 -5.70
CA ASP A 137 -5.62 -8.40 -6.71
C ASP A 137 -4.74 -7.64 -7.71
N LEU A 138 -4.08 -8.39 -8.59
CA LEU A 138 -3.14 -7.82 -9.56
C LEU A 138 -3.86 -6.92 -10.58
N ALA A 139 -5.11 -7.22 -10.93
CA ALA A 139 -5.89 -6.42 -11.87
C ALA A 139 -6.15 -5.02 -11.30
N GLN A 140 -6.50 -4.93 -10.01
CA GLN A 140 -6.64 -3.65 -9.31
C GLN A 140 -5.30 -2.92 -9.18
N THR A 141 -4.20 -3.62 -8.87
CA THR A 141 -2.87 -3.00 -8.85
C THR A 141 -2.47 -2.42 -10.21
N ILE A 142 -2.78 -3.12 -11.32
CA ILE A 142 -2.55 -2.60 -12.67
C ILE A 142 -3.39 -1.35 -12.93
N ARG A 143 -4.67 -1.33 -12.52
CA ARG A 143 -5.53 -0.13 -12.63
C ARG A 143 -4.94 1.04 -11.85
N LEU A 144 -4.49 0.80 -10.61
CA LEU A 144 -3.86 1.82 -9.78
C LEU A 144 -2.57 2.34 -10.44
N ALA A 145 -1.69 1.44 -10.88
CA ALA A 145 -0.42 1.78 -11.53
C ALA A 145 -0.60 2.71 -12.75
N LYS A 146 -1.68 2.54 -13.51
CA LYS A 146 -1.97 3.42 -14.66
C LYS A 146 -2.34 4.85 -14.28
N LEU A 147 -2.87 5.07 -13.07
CA LEU A 147 -3.25 6.39 -12.57
C LEU A 147 -2.06 7.19 -12.02
N LEU A 148 -1.07 6.51 -11.46
CA LEU A 148 0.02 7.12 -10.68
C LEU A 148 0.90 8.10 -11.47
N PRO A 149 1.30 7.83 -12.74
CA PRO A 149 2.12 8.77 -13.52
C PRO A 149 1.46 10.12 -13.74
N ASP A 150 0.14 10.13 -13.96
CA ASP A 150 -0.62 11.37 -14.19
C ASP A 150 -0.70 12.24 -12.92
N LEU A 151 -0.33 11.67 -11.77
CA LEU A 151 -0.23 12.35 -10.48
C LEU A 151 1.23 12.70 -10.10
N GLY A 152 2.19 12.42 -10.98
CA GLY A 152 3.61 12.72 -10.77
C GLY A 152 4.35 11.71 -9.89
N VAL A 153 3.91 10.44 -9.89
CA VAL A 153 4.66 9.32 -9.31
C VAL A 153 5.59 8.74 -10.36
N ASP A 154 6.85 8.54 -9.98
CA ASP A 154 7.93 8.13 -10.87
C ASP A 154 8.18 6.62 -10.84
N LEU A 155 7.95 5.99 -9.69
CA LEU A 155 8.18 4.55 -9.50
C LEU A 155 7.12 3.91 -8.60
N LEU A 156 6.68 2.71 -8.97
CA LEU A 156 5.90 1.83 -8.12
C LEU A 156 6.79 0.69 -7.61
N ASP A 157 7.05 0.66 -6.31
CA ASP A 157 7.76 -0.42 -5.62
C ASP A 157 6.78 -1.56 -5.29
N VAL A 158 6.99 -2.70 -5.92
CA VAL A 158 6.04 -3.81 -5.91
C VAL A 158 6.45 -4.86 -4.90
N VAL A 159 5.57 -5.05 -3.92
CA VAL A 159 5.64 -6.14 -2.96
C VAL A 159 4.34 -6.95 -2.94
N SER A 160 4.15 -7.86 -1.98
CA SER A 160 2.88 -8.58 -1.84
C SER A 160 2.63 -9.05 -0.39
N GLY A 161 1.36 -9.20 -0.03
CA GLY A 161 0.92 -9.68 1.26
C GLY A 161 1.17 -8.72 2.43
N GLY A 162 1.05 -9.26 3.63
CA GLY A 162 1.19 -8.54 4.91
C GLY A 162 -0.14 -8.10 5.52
N ASP A 163 -1.23 -8.26 4.77
CA ASP A 163 -2.52 -7.60 5.02
C ASP A 163 -3.48 -8.47 5.84
N ASN A 164 -3.31 -9.80 5.76
CA ASN A 164 -4.16 -10.76 6.46
C ASN A 164 -3.34 -11.97 6.97
N PRO A 165 -3.63 -12.50 8.18
CA PRO A 165 -2.97 -13.70 8.69
C PRO A 165 -3.33 -14.99 7.94
N ALA A 166 -4.53 -15.08 7.34
CA ALA A 166 -5.02 -16.27 6.64
C ALA A 166 -4.47 -16.42 5.21
N LYS A 167 -3.58 -15.52 4.78
CA LYS A 167 -2.97 -15.53 3.45
C LYS A 167 -2.25 -16.86 3.14
N ARG A 168 -2.41 -17.33 1.90
CA ARG A 168 -1.73 -18.53 1.40
C ARG A 168 -0.65 -18.11 0.41
N ILE A 169 0.51 -17.78 0.96
CA ILE A 169 1.64 -17.28 0.15
C ILE A 169 2.24 -18.44 -0.65
N GLU A 170 2.10 -18.38 -1.97
CA GLU A 170 2.86 -19.21 -2.91
C GLU A 170 4.02 -18.38 -3.47
N SER A 171 5.02 -18.09 -2.64
CA SER A 171 6.15 -17.24 -3.01
C SER A 171 7.42 -18.06 -3.20
N ASP A 172 8.00 -17.97 -4.39
CA ASP A 172 9.42 -18.23 -4.62
C ASP A 172 10.21 -16.91 -4.60
N LYS A 173 11.52 -16.97 -4.81
CA LYS A 173 12.41 -15.80 -4.81
C LYS A 173 12.16 -14.79 -5.94
N TYR A 174 11.34 -15.13 -6.94
CA TYR A 174 11.00 -14.29 -8.09
C TYR A 174 9.53 -13.86 -8.10
N ALA A 175 8.73 -14.23 -7.08
CA ALA A 175 7.30 -13.93 -7.08
C ALA A 175 7.00 -12.42 -7.24
N GLN A 176 7.65 -11.57 -6.42
CA GLN A 176 7.48 -10.11 -6.49
C GLN A 176 8.01 -9.54 -7.81
N VAL A 177 9.12 -10.07 -8.33
CA VAL A 177 9.67 -9.71 -9.65
C VAL A 177 8.67 -10.01 -10.77
N ARG A 178 8.02 -11.18 -10.75
CA ARG A 178 7.00 -11.53 -11.75
C ARG A 178 5.78 -10.63 -11.66
N LEU A 179 5.35 -10.25 -10.46
CA LEU A 179 4.26 -9.29 -10.26
C LEU A 179 4.63 -7.93 -10.87
N ALA A 180 5.81 -7.40 -10.55
CA ALA A 180 6.32 -6.15 -11.10
C ALA A 180 6.43 -6.19 -12.64
N GLY A 181 6.92 -7.30 -13.20
CA GLY A 181 7.01 -7.51 -14.64
C GLY A 181 5.65 -7.45 -15.33
N ARG A 182 4.62 -8.09 -14.78
CA ARG A 182 3.25 -8.05 -15.33
C ARG A 182 2.64 -6.64 -15.26
N ILE A 183 2.91 -5.89 -14.20
CA ILE A 183 2.46 -4.50 -14.07
C ILE A 183 3.18 -3.63 -15.10
N ARG A 184 4.50 -3.77 -15.22
CA ARG A 184 5.33 -3.06 -16.20
C ARG A 184 4.81 -3.25 -17.62
N GLU A 185 4.55 -4.49 -18.03
CA GLU A 185 3.98 -4.77 -19.36
C GLU A 185 2.64 -4.07 -19.58
N ALA A 186 1.74 -4.10 -18.59
CA ALA A 186 0.42 -3.49 -18.72
C ALA A 186 0.48 -1.95 -18.82
N VAL A 187 1.39 -1.33 -18.09
CA VAL A 187 1.60 0.12 -18.06
C VAL A 187 2.31 0.60 -19.33
N GLN A 188 3.29 -0.16 -19.83
CA GLN A 188 3.98 0.13 -21.11
C GLN A 188 3.05 0.05 -22.32
N ARG A 189 2.06 -0.86 -22.32
CA ARG A 189 1.03 -0.93 -23.39
C ARG A 189 0.20 0.35 -23.51
N GLU A 190 0.12 1.15 -22.45
CA GLU A 190 -0.56 2.46 -22.44
C GLU A 190 0.42 3.65 -22.56
N ALA A 191 1.67 3.39 -22.95
CA ALA A 191 2.72 4.40 -23.13
C ALA A 191 2.95 5.29 -21.89
N LYS A 192 2.72 4.75 -20.70
CA LYS A 192 2.98 5.45 -19.42
C LYS A 192 4.46 5.35 -19.03
N THR A 193 4.95 6.36 -18.31
CA THR A 193 6.37 6.52 -17.92
C THR A 193 6.74 5.90 -16.57
N LEU A 194 5.83 5.18 -15.92
CA LEU A 194 6.06 4.61 -14.58
C LEU A 194 7.20 3.59 -14.59
N LEU A 195 8.18 3.77 -13.69
CA LEU A 195 9.18 2.75 -13.40
C LEU A 195 8.63 1.73 -12.40
N LEU A 196 9.11 0.49 -12.48
CA LEU A 196 8.70 -0.59 -11.57
C LEU A 196 9.91 -1.09 -10.80
N GLY A 197 9.83 -1.02 -9.48
CA GLY A 197 10.75 -1.67 -8.55
C GLY A 197 10.18 -3.00 -8.07
N ALA A 198 11.05 -3.93 -7.70
CA ALA A 198 10.65 -5.16 -7.03
C ALA A 198 11.68 -5.52 -5.95
N GLY A 199 11.21 -5.69 -4.72
CA GLY A 199 12.00 -6.19 -3.61
C GLY A 199 11.73 -7.67 -3.31
N GLY A 200 12.58 -8.27 -2.47
CA GLY A 200 12.35 -9.60 -1.90
C GLY A 200 13.31 -10.68 -2.41
N MET A 201 14.15 -11.18 -1.50
CA MET A 201 15.02 -12.34 -1.71
C MET A 201 16.00 -12.25 -2.90
N ILE A 202 16.25 -11.05 -3.45
CA ILE A 202 17.31 -10.80 -4.42
C ILE A 202 18.62 -10.61 -3.65
N SER A 203 19.39 -11.69 -3.51
CA SER A 203 20.62 -11.72 -2.70
C SER A 203 21.91 -11.89 -3.52
N GLU A 204 21.80 -12.06 -4.84
CA GLU A 204 22.94 -12.32 -5.72
C GLU A 204 22.99 -11.34 -6.89
N ALA A 205 24.18 -10.85 -7.24
CA ALA A 205 24.35 -9.93 -8.37
C ALA A 205 23.87 -10.51 -9.70
N ASN A 206 24.08 -11.80 -9.93
CA ASN A 206 23.60 -12.46 -11.15
C ASN A 206 22.07 -12.53 -11.21
N MET A 207 21.42 -12.70 -10.05
CA MET A 207 19.96 -12.64 -9.97
C MET A 207 19.45 -11.25 -10.34
N ALA A 208 20.06 -10.19 -9.78
CA ALA A 208 19.71 -8.81 -10.14
C ALA A 208 19.90 -8.54 -11.65
N LYS A 209 21.01 -9.04 -12.24
CA LYS A 209 21.31 -8.87 -13.67
C LYS A 209 20.27 -9.52 -14.59
N VAL A 210 19.66 -10.63 -14.20
CA VAL A 210 18.67 -11.34 -15.03
C VAL A 210 17.27 -10.68 -14.96
N ILE A 211 17.03 -9.83 -13.95
CA ILE A 211 15.75 -9.14 -13.74
C ILE A 211 15.61 -7.89 -14.63
N VAL A 212 16.73 -7.19 -14.87
CA VAL A 212 16.79 -5.89 -15.57
C VAL A 212 16.98 -6.03 -17.07
#